data_AF-A0AAX1LLY9-F1
#
_entry.id   AF-A0AAX1LLY9-F1
#
_cell.length_a   1.000
_cell.length_b   1.000
_cell.length_c   1.000
_cell.angle_alpha   90.00
_cell.angle_beta   90.00
_cell.angle_gamma   90.00
#
_symmetry.space_group_name_H-M   'P 1'
#
loop_
_entity.id
_entity.type
_entity.pdbx_description
1 polymer ?
#
loop_
_entity_poly.entity_id
_entity_poly.type
_entity_poly.pdbx_seq_one_letter_code
_entity_poly.pdbx_strand_id
1 'polypeptide(L)' 'MTNARTQKREITALEQTMHRMSDVTGTIITLREEGTIPTDAGDINVIPAWKWALQSKN' A
#
# COMPACT_ATOMS: atom_id res chain seq x y z
N MET A 1 10.39 4.45 3.75
CA MET A 1 10.63 4.44 2.31
C MET A 1 11.61 5.55 1.98
N THR A 2 12.91 5.25 1.88
CA THR A 2 13.97 6.27 1.70
C THR A 2 14.35 6.54 0.24
N ASN A 3 13.76 5.82 -0.72
CA ASN A 3 14.02 6.01 -2.15
C ASN A 3 12.72 6.31 -2.93
N ALA A 4 12.56 7.57 -3.33
CA ALA A 4 11.38 8.06 -4.05
C ALA A 4 11.14 7.36 -5.40
N ARG A 5 12.21 6.87 -6.07
CA ARG A 5 12.07 6.14 -7.34
C ARG A 5 11.46 4.76 -7.13
N THR A 6 11.92 4.06 -6.09
CA THR A 6 11.37 2.75 -5.71
C THR A 6 9.92 2.88 -5.28
N GLN A 7 9.62 3.89 -4.46
CA GLN A 7 8.27 4.22 -4.01
C GLN A 7 7.30 4.44 -5.18
N LYS A 8 7.68 5.30 -6.14
CA LYS A 8 6.81 5.61 -7.29
C LYS A 8 6.51 4.36 -8.11
N ARG A 9 7.51 3.50 -8.35
CA ARG A 9 7.33 2.27 -9.11
C ARG A 9 6.37 1.30 -8.42
N GLU A 10 6.49 1.15 -7.10
CA GLU A 10 5.63 0.26 -6.31
C GLU A 10 4.19 0.74 -6.29
N ILE A 11 3.97 2.05 -6.09
CA ILE A 11 2.63 2.65 -6.12
C ILE A 11 1.99 2.48 -7.49
N THR A 12 2.70 2.79 -8.58
CA THR A 12 2.14 2.67 -9.93
C THR A 12 1.77 1.22 -10.28
N ALA A 13 2.60 0.24 -9.91
CA ALA A 13 2.29 -1.16 -10.18
C ALA A 13 1.05 -1.65 -9.40
N LEU A 14 0.93 -1.20 -8.14
CA LEU A 14 -0.22 -1.54 -7.30
C LEU A 14 -1.51 -0.87 -7.80
N GLU A 15 -1.45 0.42 -8.14
CA GLU A 15 -2.56 1.19 -8.71
C GLU A 15 -3.08 0.59 -10.02
N GLN A 16 -2.19 0.14 -10.91
CA GLN A 16 -2.58 -0.56 -12.15
C GLN A 16 -3.34 -1.86 -11.88
N THR A 17 -2.96 -2.58 -10.83
CA THR A 17 -3.65 -3.82 -10.43
C THR A 17 -5.04 -3.51 -9.88
N MET A 18 -5.14 -2.50 -9.00
CA MET A 18 -6.42 -2.02 -8.45
C MET A 18 -7.37 -1.51 -9.54
N HIS A 19 -6.85 -0.80 -10.55
CA HIS A 19 -7.64 -0.39 -11.72
C HIS A 19 -8.25 -1.58 -12.47
N ARG A 20 -7.52 -2.68 -12.57
CA ARG A 20 -7.96 -3.87 -13.32
C ARG A 20 -8.85 -4.79 -12.49
N MET A 21 -8.78 -4.68 -11.16
CA MET A 21 -9.50 -5.50 -10.21
C MET A 21 -10.12 -4.59 -9.15
N SER A 22 -11.30 -4.05 -9.45
CA SER A 22 -11.99 -3.04 -8.61
C SER A 22 -12.27 -3.49 -7.17
N ASP A 23 -12.28 -4.80 -6.91
CA ASP A 23 -12.55 -5.36 -5.59
C ASP A 23 -11.28 -5.54 -4.73
N VAL A 24 -10.10 -5.13 -5.24
CA VAL A 24 -8.82 -5.26 -4.55
C VAL A 24 -8.45 -3.97 -3.85
N THR A 25 -8.20 -4.04 -2.53
CA THR A 25 -7.61 -2.94 -1.76
C THR A 25 -6.10 -3.04 -1.75
N GLY A 26 -5.41 -1.94 -2.10
CA GLY A 26 -3.95 -1.87 -2.04
C GLY A 26 -3.43 -1.67 -0.61
N THR A 27 -2.41 -2.44 -0.21
CA THR A 27 -1.70 -2.25 1.06
C THR A 27 -0.20 -2.32 0.85
N ILE A 28 0.53 -1.30 1.31
CA ILE A 28 2.00 -1.27 1.37
C ILE A 28 2.43 -1.49 2.81
N ILE A 29 3.20 -2.54 3.04
CA ILE A 29 3.78 -2.85 4.35
C ILE A 29 5.16 -2.19 4.45
N THR A 30 5.37 -1.35 5.45
CA THR A 30 6.64 -0.66 5.68
C THR A 30 7.26 -1.04 7.03
N LEU A 31 8.50 -0.62 7.28
CA LEU A 31 9.12 -0.85 8.59
C LEU A 31 8.55 0.08 9.69
N ARG A 32 8.19 1.33 9.34
CA ARG A 32 7.88 2.38 10.33
C ARG A 32 6.74 3.33 9.93
N GLU A 33 6.44 3.46 8.65
CA GLU A 33 5.48 4.44 8.14
C GLU A 33 4.06 3.88 8.21
N GLU A 34 3.13 4.76 8.58
CA GLU A 34 1.71 4.53 8.56
C GLU A 34 1.03 5.69 7.84
N GLY A 35 -0.02 5.41 7.08
CA GLY A 35 -0.82 6.44 6.43
C GLY A 35 -1.63 5.91 5.26
N THR A 36 -2.08 6.84 4.42
CA THR A 36 -2.89 6.54 3.24
C THR A 36 -2.35 7.32 2.05
N ILE A 37 -2.28 6.67 0.89
CA ILE A 37 -1.88 7.29 -0.37
C ILE A 37 -3.11 7.28 -1.28
N PRO A 38 -3.72 8.45 -1.57
CA PRO A 38 -4.83 8.52 -2.50
C PRO A 38 -4.36 8.24 -3.92
N THR A 39 -5.16 7.47 -4.67
CA THR A 39 -4.93 7.17 -6.09
C THR A 39 -6.25 7.22 -6.85
N ASP A 40 -6.19 7.23 -8.18
CA ASP A 40 -7.40 7.21 -9.02
C ASP A 40 -8.15 5.86 -8.90
N ALA A 41 -7.46 4.81 -8.42
CA ALA A 41 -8.02 3.48 -8.19
C ALA A 41 -8.63 3.29 -6.78
N GLY A 42 -8.64 4.33 -5.96
CA GLY A 42 -8.93 4.26 -4.52
C GLY A 42 -7.67 4.30 -3.66
N ASP A 43 -7.87 4.32 -2.34
CA ASP A 43 -6.80 4.57 -1.38
C ASP A 43 -5.90 3.34 -1.17
N ILE A 44 -4.58 3.56 -1.18
CA ILE A 44 -3.58 2.56 -0.77
C ILE A 44 -3.27 2.78 0.72
N ASN A 45 -3.48 1.75 1.52
CA ASN A 45 -3.12 1.76 2.94
C ASN A 45 -1.63 1.52 3.12
N VAL A 46 -0.97 2.34 3.92
CA VAL A 46 0.42 2.16 4.33
C VAL A 46 0.43 1.77 5.80
N ILE A 47 0.99 0.60 6.12
CA ILE A 47 0.96 0.05 7.48
C ILE A 47 2.34 -0.47 7.90
N PRO A 48 2.78 -0.24 9.15
CA PRO A 48 3.99 -0.87 9.66
C PRO A 48 3.83 -2.40 9.76
N ALA A 49 4.90 -3.13 9.44
CA ALA A 49 4.92 -4.60 9.39
C ALA A 49 4.44 -5.26 10.67
N TRP A 50 4.83 -4.71 11.83
CA TRP A 50 4.38 -5.23 13.13
C TRP A 50 2.86 -5.07 13.31
N LYS A 51 2.28 -3.95 12.87
CA LYS A 51 0.85 -3.69 13.01
C LYS A 51 0.04 -4.59 12.09
N TRP A 52 0.49 -4.76 10.85
CA TRP A 52 -0.07 -5.72 9.90
C TRP A 52 -0.03 -7.16 10.45
N ALA A 53 1.11 -7.58 10.99
CA ALA A 53 1.28 -8.92 11.55
C ALA A 53 0.41 -9.18 12.80
N LEU A 54 0.00 -8.13 13.52
CA LEU A 54 -0.93 -8.24 14.64
C LEU A 54 -2.40 -8.26 14.19
N GLN A 55 -2.74 -7.57 13.10
CA GLN A 55 -4.10 -7.58 12.54
C GLN A 55 -4.50 -8.94 11.96
N SER A 56 -3.55 -9.72 11.46
CA SER A 56 -3.80 -11.05 10.89
C SER A 56 -4.13 -12.15 11.91
N LYS A 57 -4.15 -11.82 13.21
CA LYS A 57 -4.45 -12.75 14.30
C LYS A 57 -5.91 -12.76 14.75
N ASN A 58 -6.80 -12.04 14.06
CA ASN A 58 -8.24 -12.02 14.33
C ASN A 58 -9.03 -12.87 13.34
#